data_AF-A0A3C1DP16-F1
#
_entry.id   AF-A0A3C1DP16-F1
#
_cell.length_a   1.000
_cell.length_b   1.000
_cell.length_c   1.000
_cell.angle_alpha   90.00
_cell.angle_beta   90.00
_cell.angle_gamma   90.00
#
_symmetry.space_group_name_H-M   'P 1'
#
loop_
_entity.id
_entity.type
_entity.pdbx_description
1 polymer ?
#
loop_
_entity_poly.entity_id
_entity_poly.type
_entity_poly.pdbx_seq_one_letter_code
_entity_poly.pdbx_strand_id
1 'polypeptide(L)'
;MVIPMATSTSTTDYGAALTTNLSRLVRQLEEAVEDGTWAVSEAASLHSWVRAELVPWATATVHRLDPETRRTLGPYFTELAALDVQLLGAAGRSAAELARQLEVVADKLLEGTCIDLRN
;
A
#
# COMPACT_ATOMS: atom_id res chain seq x y z
N MET A 1 18.88 -33.00 1.89
CA MET A 1 18.19 -32.00 1.03
C MET A 1 17.37 -31.14 1.97
N VAL A 2 17.88 -29.96 2.33
CA VAL A 2 17.26 -29.06 3.31
C VAL A 2 16.46 -28.03 2.52
N ILE A 3 15.16 -27.96 2.78
CA ILE A 3 14.24 -27.00 2.17
C ILE A 3 14.55 -25.64 2.81
N PRO A 4 14.88 -24.57 2.05
CA PRO A 4 15.07 -23.26 2.64
C PRO A 4 13.70 -22.70 3.05
N MET A 5 13.43 -22.75 4.35
CA MET A 5 12.32 -22.09 5.04
C MET A 5 12.76 -20.65 5.33
N ALA A 6 12.67 -19.76 4.33
CA ALA A 6 13.16 -18.38 4.43
C ALA A 6 12.35 -17.35 3.60
N THR A 7 11.07 -17.60 3.36
CA THR A 7 10.22 -16.71 2.53
C THR A 7 9.27 -15.81 3.32
N SER A 8 8.95 -16.16 4.57
CA SER A 8 8.00 -15.39 5.39
C SER A 8 8.61 -14.07 5.87
N THR A 9 9.87 -14.09 6.34
CA THR A 9 10.56 -12.90 6.87
C THR A 9 10.75 -11.81 5.80
N SER A 10 11.11 -12.19 4.56
CA SER A 10 11.33 -11.22 3.49
C SER A 10 10.06 -10.50 3.03
N THR A 11 8.88 -11.11 3.18
CA THR A 11 7.61 -10.54 2.70
C THR A 11 7.09 -9.49 3.69
N THR A 12 7.22 -9.74 4.99
CA THR A 12 6.90 -8.78 6.06
C THR A 12 7.88 -7.60 6.07
N ASP A 13 9.18 -7.86 5.95
CA ASP A 13 10.20 -6.80 5.90
C ASP A 13 10.01 -5.91 4.66
N TYR A 14 9.62 -6.51 3.52
CA TYR A 14 9.27 -5.77 2.31
C TYR A 14 7.99 -4.94 2.49
N GLY A 15 6.94 -5.50 3.12
CA GLY A 15 5.72 -4.76 3.43
C GLY A 15 5.96 -3.52 4.31
N ALA A 16 6.82 -3.63 5.32
CA ALA A 16 7.20 -2.50 6.17
C ALA A 16 8.01 -1.42 5.41
N ALA A 17 8.87 -1.83 4.48
CA ALA A 17 9.57 -0.90 3.61
C ALA A 17 8.61 -0.17 2.66
N LEU A 18 7.58 -0.87 2.16
CA LEU A 18 6.54 -0.26 1.32
C LEU A 18 5.73 0.77 2.09
N THR A 19 5.24 0.47 3.30
CA THR A 19 4.48 1.45 4.10
C THR A 19 5.33 2.67 4.45
N THR A 20 6.59 2.48 4.83
CA THR A 20 7.53 3.59 5.08
C THR A 20 7.69 4.51 3.86
N ASN A 21 7.84 3.93 2.67
CA ASN A 21 7.99 4.72 1.45
C ASN A 21 6.66 5.38 1.02
N LEU A 22 5.54 4.71 1.26
CA LEU A 22 4.21 5.27 1.06
C LEU A 22 4.01 6.52 1.93
N SER A 23 4.24 6.44 3.24
CA SER A 23 4.17 7.60 4.16
C SER A 23 5.04 8.76 3.70
N ARG A 24 6.24 8.47 3.16
CA ARG A 24 7.12 9.50 2.60
C ARG A 24 6.49 10.20 1.40
N LEU A 25 5.91 9.45 0.46
CA LEU A 25 5.28 10.00 -0.74
C LEU A 25 3.99 10.76 -0.42
N VAL A 26 3.18 10.24 0.52
CA VAL A 26 1.97 10.92 1.03
C VAL A 26 2.35 12.27 1.63
N ARG A 27 3.37 12.31 2.49
CA ARG A 27 3.84 13.57 3.08
C ARG A 27 4.35 14.56 2.03
N GLN A 28 5.10 14.10 1.03
CA GLN A 28 5.55 14.97 -0.07
C GLN A 28 4.38 15.58 -0.85
N LEU A 29 3.33 14.78 -1.10
CA LEU A 29 2.10 15.25 -1.73
C LEU A 29 1.39 16.27 -0.84
N GLU A 30 1.26 16.02 0.46
CA GLU A 30 0.63 16.93 1.41
C GLU A 30 1.38 18.26 1.50
N GLU A 31 2.71 18.24 1.65
CA GLU A 31 3.57 19.43 1.67
C GLU A 31 3.37 20.26 0.39
N ALA A 32 3.35 19.62 -0.78
CA ALA A 32 3.11 20.31 -2.05
C ALA A 32 1.71 20.95 -2.13
N VAL A 33 0.68 20.30 -1.57
CA VAL A 33 -0.69 20.85 -1.49
C VAL A 33 -0.75 22.02 -0.50
N GLU A 34 -0.05 21.94 0.64
CA GLU A 34 0.02 22.99 1.64
C GLU A 34 0.74 24.24 1.12
N ASP A 35 1.77 24.06 0.30
CA ASP A 35 2.49 25.14 -0.41
C ASP A 35 1.64 25.83 -1.50
N GLY A 36 0.38 25.42 -1.67
CA GLY A 36 -0.55 26.00 -2.64
C GLY A 36 -0.35 25.51 -4.07
N THR A 37 0.49 24.48 -4.27
CA THR A 37 0.60 23.83 -5.58
C THR A 37 -0.56 22.85 -5.77
N TRP A 38 -0.91 22.58 -7.03
CA TRP A 38 -1.88 21.51 -7.34
C TRP A 38 -1.29 20.10 -7.19
N ALA A 39 -0.01 19.98 -6.80
CA ALA A 39 0.70 18.75 -6.49
C ALA A 39 0.51 17.61 -7.52
N VAL A 40 0.39 17.96 -8.81
CA VAL A 40 0.08 17.01 -9.89
C VAL A 40 1.25 16.04 -10.10
N SER A 41 2.48 16.54 -10.01
CA SER A 41 3.69 15.74 -10.17
C SER A 41 3.84 14.72 -9.03
N GLU A 42 3.55 15.14 -7.81
CA GLU A 42 3.60 14.34 -6.60
C GLU A 42 2.49 13.28 -6.61
N ALA A 43 1.28 13.65 -6.99
CA ALA A 43 0.16 12.72 -7.16
C ALA A 43 0.45 11.67 -8.24
N ALA A 44 1.01 12.08 -9.38
CA ALA A 44 1.42 11.17 -10.44
C ALA A 44 2.56 10.23 -10.00
N SER A 45 3.53 10.75 -9.25
CA SER A 45 4.64 9.97 -8.70
C SER A 45 4.15 8.93 -7.68
N LEU A 46 3.24 9.33 -6.79
CA LEU A 46 2.59 8.45 -5.83
C LEU A 46 1.82 7.34 -6.56
N HIS A 47 0.92 7.68 -7.49
CA HIS A 47 0.16 6.69 -8.25
C HIS A 47 1.06 5.73 -9.03
N SER A 48 2.10 6.24 -9.70
CA SER A 48 3.07 5.40 -10.41
C SER A 48 3.76 4.41 -9.47
N TRP A 49 4.15 4.84 -8.27
CA TRP A 49 4.79 3.98 -7.29
C TRP A 49 3.82 2.93 -6.73
N VAL A 50 2.59 3.33 -6.38
CA VAL A 50 1.54 2.43 -5.88
C VAL A 50 1.29 1.30 -6.86
N ARG A 51 1.17 1.62 -8.15
CA ARG A 51 0.92 0.65 -9.21
C ARG A 51 2.12 -0.25 -9.50
N ALA A 52 3.34 0.26 -9.34
CA ALA A 52 4.57 -0.49 -9.59
C ALA A 52 4.96 -1.41 -8.42
N GLU A 53 4.65 -1.02 -7.19
CA GLU A 53 5.19 -1.67 -5.99
C GLU A 53 4.10 -2.21 -5.06
N LEU A 54 3.18 -1.34 -4.61
CA LEU A 54 2.19 -1.68 -3.58
C LEU A 54 1.13 -2.67 -4.09
N VAL A 55 0.58 -2.44 -5.29
CA VAL A 55 -0.43 -3.31 -5.89
C VAL A 55 0.13 -4.70 -6.21
N PRO A 56 1.33 -4.85 -6.82
CA PRO A 56 1.95 -6.16 -7.02
C PRO A 56 2.23 -6.90 -5.71
N TRP A 57 2.73 -6.21 -4.68
CA TRP A 57 2.92 -6.82 -3.36
C TRP A 57 1.61 -7.31 -2.75
N ALA A 58 0.56 -6.49 -2.78
CA ALA A 58 -0.75 -6.85 -2.24
C ALA A 58 -1.34 -8.07 -2.97
N THR A 59 -1.25 -8.09 -4.30
CA THR A 59 -1.69 -9.21 -5.14
C THR A 59 -0.93 -10.50 -4.81
N ALA A 60 0.40 -10.44 -4.73
CA ALA A 60 1.22 -11.60 -4.37
C ALA A 60 0.91 -12.10 -2.96
N THR A 61 0.67 -11.19 -2.02
CA THR A 61 0.36 -11.49 -0.63
C THR A 61 -0.99 -12.20 -0.49
N VAL A 62 -2.04 -11.75 -1.20
CA VAL A 62 -3.37 -12.36 -1.10
C VAL A 62 -3.38 -13.85 -1.46
N HIS A 63 -2.52 -14.26 -2.40
CA HIS A 63 -2.38 -15.66 -2.82
C HIS A 63 -1.61 -16.52 -1.81
N ARG A 64 -0.84 -15.92 -0.91
CA ARG A 64 -0.06 -16.61 0.12
C ARG A 64 -0.79 -16.77 1.45
N LEU A 65 -1.79 -15.91 1.70
CA LEU A 65 -2.61 -15.96 2.90
C LEU A 65 -3.48 -17.22 2.97
N ASP A 66 -3.72 -17.69 4.18
CA ASP A 66 -4.72 -18.72 4.44
C ASP A 66 -6.15 -18.20 4.15
N PRO A 67 -7.15 -19.08 3.99
CA PRO A 67 -8.52 -18.69 3.64
C PRO A 67 -9.22 -17.78 4.67
N GLU A 68 -8.92 -17.91 5.96
CA GLU A 68 -9.52 -17.11 7.03
C GLU A 68 -8.96 -15.69 7.01
N THR A 69 -7.63 -15.53 6.98
CA THR A 69 -7.00 -14.21 6.87
C THR A 69 -7.37 -13.53 5.55
N ARG A 70 -7.42 -14.27 4.44
CA ARG A 70 -7.88 -13.73 3.15
C ARG A 70 -9.31 -13.20 3.23
N ARG A 71 -10.22 -13.87 3.94
CA ARG A 71 -11.60 -13.40 4.11
C ARG A 71 -11.67 -12.12 4.93
N THR A 72 -10.85 -12.01 5.96
CA THR A 72 -10.76 -10.82 6.82
C THR A 72 -10.15 -9.62 6.09
N LEU A 73 -9.10 -9.84 5.30
CA LEU A 73 -8.38 -8.77 4.58
C LEU A 73 -8.95 -8.46 3.18
N GLY A 74 -9.82 -9.32 2.64
CA GLY A 74 -10.45 -9.15 1.32
C GLY A 74 -11.04 -7.75 1.05
N PRO A 75 -11.75 -7.12 2.01
CA PRO A 75 -12.22 -5.76 1.86
C PRO A 75 -11.10 -4.75 1.61
N TYR A 76 -9.98 -4.86 2.33
CA TYR A 76 -8.85 -3.94 2.20
C TYR A 76 -8.10 -4.11 0.86
N PHE A 77 -8.00 -5.34 0.34
CA PHE A 77 -7.47 -5.56 -1.01
C PHE A 77 -8.35 -4.92 -2.10
N THR A 78 -9.68 -4.99 -1.91
CA THR A 78 -10.64 -4.35 -2.82
C THR A 78 -10.57 -2.83 -2.72
N GLU A 79 -10.45 -2.30 -1.51
CA GLU A 79 -10.30 -0.88 -1.22
C GLU A 79 -9.00 -0.32 -1.81
N LEU A 80 -7.88 -1.05 -1.68
CA LEU A 80 -6.60 -0.70 -2.30
C LEU A 80 -6.74 -0.53 -3.82
N ALA A 81 -7.38 -1.48 -4.50
CA ALA A 81 -7.60 -1.41 -5.94
C ALA A 81 -8.51 -0.23 -6.34
N ALA A 82 -9.53 0.07 -5.53
CA ALA A 82 -10.40 1.23 -5.75
C ALA A 82 -9.66 2.56 -5.54
N LEU A 83 -8.77 2.63 -4.57
CA LEU A 83 -7.96 3.82 -4.29
C LEU A 83 -6.92 4.08 -5.39
N ASP A 84 -6.26 3.03 -5.91
CA ASP A 84 -5.36 3.14 -7.08
C ASP A 84 -6.07 3.79 -8.27
N VAL A 85 -7.27 3.31 -8.61
CA VAL A 85 -8.07 3.86 -9.72
C VAL A 85 -8.54 5.29 -9.44
N GLN A 86 -8.91 5.63 -8.21
CA GLN A 86 -9.35 6.98 -7.86
C GLN A 86 -8.20 7.98 -7.82
N LEU A 87 -6.99 7.53 -7.46
CA LEU A 87 -5.80 8.36 -7.44
C LEU A 87 -5.36 8.76 -8.86
N LEU A 88 -5.69 7.93 -9.85
CA LEU A 88 -5.51 8.27 -11.26
C LEU A 88 -6.33 9.52 -11.64
N GLY A 89 -5.63 10.62 -11.91
CA GLY A 89 -6.25 11.88 -12.31
C GLY A 89 -6.71 12.75 -11.14
N ALA A 90 -6.50 12.31 -9.89
CA ALA A 90 -6.65 13.17 -8.73
C ALA A 90 -5.48 14.17 -8.63
N ALA A 91 -5.75 15.35 -8.08
CA ALA A 91 -4.76 16.38 -7.82
C ALA A 91 -5.15 17.17 -6.56
N GLY A 92 -4.21 17.98 -6.06
CA GLY A 92 -4.43 18.87 -4.94
C GLY A 92 -4.93 18.13 -3.69
N ARG A 93 -5.88 18.77 -2.99
CA ARG A 93 -6.45 18.23 -1.75
C ARG A 93 -7.11 16.86 -1.93
N SER A 94 -7.76 16.59 -3.06
CA SER A 94 -8.39 15.31 -3.32
C SER A 94 -7.36 14.18 -3.45
N ALA A 95 -6.21 14.43 -4.09
CA ALA A 95 -5.13 13.45 -4.14
C ALA A 95 -4.56 13.18 -2.74
N ALA A 96 -4.37 14.21 -1.91
CA ALA A 96 -3.89 14.06 -0.54
C ALA A 96 -4.85 13.27 0.35
N GLU A 97 -6.17 13.48 0.21
CA GLU A 97 -7.18 12.69 0.93
C GLU A 97 -7.16 11.21 0.53
N LEU A 98 -7.08 10.92 -0.77
CA LEU A 98 -6.95 9.54 -1.27
C LEU A 98 -5.64 8.89 -0.83
N ALA A 99 -4.54 9.65 -0.82
CA ALA A 99 -3.23 9.19 -0.38
C ALA A 99 -3.22 8.79 1.10
N ARG A 100 -3.88 9.57 1.98
CA ARG A 100 -4.06 9.21 3.40
C ARG A 100 -4.91 7.96 3.59
N GLN A 101 -5.99 7.82 2.82
CA GLN A 101 -6.80 6.59 2.86
C GLN A 101 -5.98 5.37 2.43
N LEU A 102 -5.13 5.54 1.42
CA LEU A 102 -4.25 4.49 0.92
C LEU A 102 -3.24 4.05 1.99
N GLU A 103 -2.68 4.98 2.75
CA GLU A 103 -1.79 4.68 3.88
C GLU A 103 -2.49 3.85 4.95
N VAL A 104 -3.69 4.24 5.36
CA VAL A 104 -4.49 3.49 6.35
C VAL A 104 -4.80 2.06 5.86
N VAL A 105 -5.13 1.89 4.58
CA VAL A 105 -5.40 0.57 4.00
C VAL A 105 -4.12 -0.27 3.94
N ALA A 106 -3.00 0.31 3.52
CA ALA A 106 -1.71 -0.38 3.45
C ALA A 106 -1.24 -0.85 4.83
N ASP A 107 -1.39 -0.02 5.87
CA ASP A 107 -1.02 -0.38 7.24
C ASP A 107 -1.88 -1.54 7.77
N LYS A 108 -3.19 -1.53 7.52
CA LYS A 108 -4.08 -2.63 7.92
C LYS A 108 -3.76 -3.93 7.20
N LEU A 109 -3.40 -3.86 5.92
CA LEU A 109 -2.92 -5.02 5.16
C LEU A 109 -1.60 -5.54 5.75
N LEU A 110 -0.66 -4.66 6.10
CA LEU A 110 0.60 -5.05 6.73
C LEU A 110 0.35 -5.71 8.09
N GLU A 111 -0.45 -5.11 8.96
CA GLU A 111 -0.76 -5.64 10.29
C GLU A 111 -1.40 -7.03 10.20
N GLY A 112 -2.43 -7.18 9.35
CA GLY A 112 -3.12 -8.44 9.18
C GLY A 112 -2.24 -9.54 8.58
N THR A 113 -1.31 -9.20 7.69
CA THR A 113 -0.37 -10.16 7.09
C THR A 113 0.77 -10.53 8.03
N CYS A 114 1.17 -9.63 8.94
CA CYS A 114 2.15 -9.93 9.99
C CYS A 114 1.63 -10.91 11.04
N ILE A 115 0.33 -10.87 11.35
CA ILE A 115 -0.31 -11.76 12.34
C ILE A 115 -0.37 -13.20 11.82
N ASP A 116 -0.68 -13.38 10.54
CA ASP A 116 -0.74 -14.71 9.90
C ASP A 116 0.65 -15.35 9.80
N LEU A 117 1.67 -14.61 9.35
CA LEU A 117 3.03 -15.14 9.17
C LEU A 117 3.77 -15.49 10.48
N ARG A 118 3.19 -15.18 11.64
CA ARG A 118 3.72 -15.55 12.97
C ARG A 118 3.06 -16.79 13.57
N ASN A 119 1.89 -17.20 13.08
CA ASN A 119 1.17 -18.40 13.55
C ASN A 119 1.50 -19.63 12.68
#